data_AF-A0A9W7IVV8-F1
#
_entry.id   AF-A0A9W7IVV8-F1
#
_cell.length_a   1.000
_cell.length_b   1.000
_cell.length_c   1.000
_cell.angle_alpha   90.00
_cell.angle_beta   90.00
_cell.angle_gamma   90.00
#
_symmetry.space_group_name_H-M   'P 1'
#
loop_
_entity.id
_entity.type
_entity.pdbx_description
1 polymer ?
#
loop_
_entity_poly.entity_id
_entity_poly.type
_entity_poly.pdbx_seq_one_letter_code
_entity_poly.pdbx_strand_id
1 'polypeptide(L)'
;MQVSCSEDKGKGSKRIHKAEREKLKREHLNELFLDLANAIDPNQPNNGKASILCEAARLLKDLFSQIESLKKENAFLLSESHYVNVEKNELKEENSTLETQIQELNESPPNFQQTQLPSHIHGDHPGFPAVEPALQ
;
A
#
# COMPACT_ATOMS: atom_id res chain seq x y z
N MET A 1 -45.01 -71.63 -43.51
CA MET A 1 -44.26 -70.37 -43.76
C MET A 1 -43.90 -69.79 -42.40
N GLN A 2 -42.62 -69.84 -42.02
CA GLN A 2 -42.13 -69.27 -40.77
C GLN A 2 -41.15 -68.16 -41.17
N VAL A 3 -41.57 -66.91 -40.98
CA VAL A 3 -40.70 -65.75 -41.13
C VAL A 3 -40.39 -65.27 -39.72
N SER A 4 -39.28 -65.74 -39.18
CA SER A 4 -38.68 -65.21 -37.97
C SER A 4 -37.95 -63.92 -38.33
N CYS A 5 -38.56 -62.76 -38.03
CA CYS A 5 -37.84 -61.49 -38.01
C CYS A 5 -36.94 -61.47 -36.77
N SER A 6 -35.65 -61.66 -36.98
CA SER A 6 -34.61 -61.37 -35.99
C SER A 6 -34.15 -59.92 -36.15
N GLU A 7 -33.65 -59.37 -35.04
CA GLU A 7 -32.82 -58.16 -34.94
C GLU A 7 -33.50 -56.82 -34.59
N ASP A 8 -33.61 -56.51 -33.29
CA ASP A 8 -33.30 -55.16 -32.75
C ASP A 8 -32.90 -55.13 -31.25
N LYS A 9 -32.40 -56.24 -30.66
CA LYS A 9 -32.06 -56.24 -29.22
C LYS A 9 -30.73 -55.55 -28.87
N GLY A 10 -29.82 -55.40 -29.83
CA GLY A 10 -28.49 -54.82 -29.61
C GLY A 10 -28.42 -53.29 -29.70
N LYS A 11 -29.38 -52.63 -30.34
CA LYS A 11 -29.36 -51.18 -30.59
C LYS A 11 -29.97 -50.39 -29.44
N GLY A 12 -31.01 -50.93 -28.79
CA GLY A 12 -31.64 -50.37 -27.60
C GLY A 12 -30.71 -50.31 -26.38
N SER A 13 -30.02 -51.41 -26.06
CA SER A 13 -29.05 -51.44 -24.95
C SER A 13 -27.90 -50.43 -25.17
N LYS A 14 -27.26 -50.41 -26.35
CA LYS A 14 -26.21 -49.41 -26.65
C LYS A 14 -26.69 -47.96 -26.51
N ARG A 15 -27.94 -47.67 -26.87
CA ARG A 15 -28.56 -46.34 -26.70
C ARG A 15 -28.79 -45.99 -25.23
N ILE A 16 -29.24 -46.95 -24.41
CA ILE A 16 -29.45 -46.77 -22.96
C ILE A 16 -28.10 -46.49 -22.26
N HIS A 17 -27.08 -47.30 -22.53
CA HIS A 17 -25.74 -47.08 -21.97
C HIS A 17 -25.12 -45.74 -22.42
N LYS A 18 -25.43 -45.28 -23.64
CA LYS A 18 -25.03 -43.95 -24.11
C LYS A 18 -25.79 -42.84 -23.39
N ALA A 19 -27.08 -43.00 -23.16
CA ALA A 19 -27.91 -42.03 -22.46
C ALA A 19 -27.49 -41.86 -20.99
N GLU A 20 -27.20 -42.96 -20.29
CA GLU A 20 -26.72 -42.92 -18.90
C GLU A 20 -25.35 -42.24 -18.78
N ARG A 21 -24.41 -42.56 -19.68
CA ARG A 21 -23.11 -41.90 -19.72
C ARG A 21 -23.25 -40.39 -19.95
N GLU A 22 -24.17 -39.99 -20.81
CA GLU A 22 -24.44 -38.58 -21.09
C GLU A 22 -25.14 -37.88 -19.91
N LYS A 23 -26.03 -38.58 -19.19
CA LYS A 23 -26.65 -38.07 -17.97
C LYS A 23 -25.58 -37.75 -16.92
N LEU A 24 -24.68 -38.68 -16.62
CA LEU A 24 -23.59 -38.47 -15.66
C LEU A 24 -22.70 -37.30 -16.03
N LYS A 25 -22.39 -37.13 -17.33
CA LYS A 25 -21.62 -35.97 -17.81
C LYS A 25 -22.34 -34.65 -17.55
N ARG A 26 -23.66 -34.59 -17.80
CA ARG A 26 -24.45 -33.37 -17.56
C ARG A 26 -24.61 -33.07 -16.08
N GLU A 27 -24.80 -34.09 -15.25
CA GLU A 27 -24.84 -33.95 -13.79
C GLU A 27 -23.54 -33.33 -13.28
N HIS A 28 -22.40 -33.92 -13.66
CA HIS A 28 -21.10 -33.37 -13.29
C HIS A 28 -20.89 -31.93 -13.78
N LEU A 29 -21.25 -31.63 -15.04
CA LEU A 29 -21.14 -30.25 -15.55
C LEU A 29 -22.04 -29.28 -14.77
N ASN A 30 -23.23 -29.71 -14.35
CA ASN A 30 -24.12 -28.87 -13.54
C ASN A 30 -23.55 -28.58 -12.15
N GLU A 31 -22.86 -29.56 -11.53
CA GLU A 31 -22.12 -29.35 -10.28
C GLU A 31 -21.07 -28.26 -10.45
N LEU A 32 -20.26 -28.32 -11.52
CA LEU A 32 -19.26 -27.29 -11.81
C LEU A 32 -19.88 -25.88 -12.00
N PHE A 33 -21.04 -25.79 -12.64
CA PHE A 33 -21.75 -24.51 -12.76
C PHE A 33 -22.26 -23.99 -11.42
N LEU A 34 -22.70 -24.89 -10.53
CA LEU A 34 -23.16 -24.54 -9.19
C LEU A 34 -21.98 -24.04 -8.34
N ASP A 35 -20.86 -24.75 -8.35
CA ASP A 35 -19.64 -24.35 -7.64
C ASP A 35 -19.13 -23.00 -8.13
N LEU A 36 -19.13 -22.79 -9.45
CA LEU A 36 -18.76 -21.50 -10.04
C LEU A 36 -19.70 -20.36 -9.60
N ALA A 37 -21.02 -20.59 -9.61
CA ALA A 37 -21.98 -19.59 -9.16
C ALA A 37 -21.74 -19.22 -7.68
N ASN A 38 -21.53 -20.21 -6.82
CA ASN A 38 -21.24 -20.01 -5.40
C ASN A 38 -19.92 -19.24 -5.17
N ALA A 39 -18.92 -19.45 -6.02
CA ALA A 39 -17.63 -18.76 -5.94
C ALA A 39 -17.69 -17.30 -6.40
N ILE A 40 -18.59 -16.95 -7.32
CA ILE A 40 -18.76 -15.57 -7.83
C ILE A 40 -19.52 -14.73 -6.81
N ASP A 41 -20.71 -15.18 -6.41
CA ASP A 41 -21.51 -14.55 -5.37
C ASP A 41 -22.49 -15.58 -4.77
N PRO A 42 -22.28 -16.03 -3.52
CA PRO A 42 -23.17 -17.00 -2.88
C PRO A 42 -24.58 -16.45 -2.60
N ASN A 43 -24.80 -15.14 -2.74
CA ASN A 43 -26.09 -14.50 -2.48
C ASN A 43 -26.87 -14.13 -3.75
N GLN A 44 -26.28 -14.29 -4.94
CA GLN A 44 -26.91 -13.88 -6.18
C GLN A 44 -27.91 -14.95 -6.66
N PRO A 45 -29.13 -14.56 -7.09
CA PRO A 45 -30.05 -15.50 -7.72
C PRO A 45 -29.43 -16.08 -8.99
N ASN A 46 -29.53 -17.40 -9.16
CA ASN A 46 -29.04 -18.06 -10.36
C ASN A 46 -29.85 -17.56 -11.57
N ASN A 47 -29.19 -16.80 -12.44
CA ASN A 47 -29.76 -16.21 -13.65
C ASN A 47 -29.47 -17.06 -14.91
N GLY A 48 -29.20 -18.34 -14.72
CA GLY A 48 -28.84 -19.29 -15.77
C GLY A 48 -27.34 -19.34 -16.12
N LYS A 49 -26.95 -20.38 -16.86
CA LYS A 49 -25.54 -20.74 -17.15
C LYS A 49 -24.77 -19.66 -17.92
N ALA A 50 -25.40 -19.02 -18.89
CA ALA A 50 -24.76 -17.96 -19.67
C ALA A 50 -24.41 -16.75 -18.78
N SER A 51 -25.32 -16.36 -17.88
CA SER A 51 -25.07 -15.28 -16.93
C SER A 51 -23.92 -15.62 -15.98
N ILE A 52 -23.88 -16.85 -15.43
CA ILE A 52 -22.76 -17.30 -14.58
C ILE A 52 -21.41 -17.13 -15.29
N LEU A 53 -21.30 -17.55 -16.55
CA LEU A 53 -20.05 -17.42 -17.32
C LEU A 53 -19.69 -15.95 -17.60
N CYS A 54 -20.68 -15.13 -17.95
CA CYS A 54 -20.47 -13.70 -18.20
C CYS A 54 -19.98 -12.99 -16.93
N GLU A 55 -20.61 -13.24 -15.79
CA GLU A 55 -20.20 -12.65 -14.51
C GLU A 55 -18.82 -13.14 -14.08
N ALA A 56 -18.52 -14.44 -14.23
CA ALA A 56 -17.18 -14.98 -13.97
C ALA A 56 -16.10 -14.27 -14.79
N ALA A 57 -16.35 -14.13 -16.10
CA ALA A 57 -15.42 -13.49 -17.02
C ALA A 57 -15.24 -12.00 -16.73
N ARG A 58 -16.31 -11.30 -16.36
CA ARG A 58 -16.27 -9.88 -15.95
C ARG A 58 -15.47 -9.73 -14.66
N LEU A 59 -15.80 -10.51 -13.63
CA LEU A 59 -15.14 -10.47 -12.32
C LEU A 59 -13.64 -10.75 -12.46
N LEU A 60 -13.23 -11.74 -13.27
CA LEU A 60 -11.82 -12.01 -13.52
C LEU A 60 -11.09 -10.80 -14.12
N LYS A 61 -11.70 -10.12 -15.12
CA LYS A 61 -11.11 -8.91 -15.72
C LYS A 61 -10.97 -7.79 -14.71
N ASP A 62 -12.00 -7.59 -13.88
CA ASP A 62 -12.00 -6.56 -12.84
C ASP A 62 -10.92 -6.85 -11.78
N LEU A 63 -10.77 -8.11 -11.37
CA LEU A 63 -9.73 -8.54 -10.42
C LEU A 63 -8.33 -8.39 -11.01
N PHE A 64 -8.10 -8.78 -12.27
CA PHE A 64 -6.81 -8.56 -12.92
C PHE A 64 -6.46 -7.07 -12.99
N SER A 65 -7.44 -6.22 -13.33
CA SER A 65 -7.24 -4.77 -13.39
C SER A 65 -6.89 -4.18 -12.01
N GLN A 66 -7.54 -4.66 -10.95
CA GLN A 66 -7.23 -4.27 -9.56
C GLN A 66 -5.83 -4.72 -9.15
N ILE A 67 -5.43 -5.95 -9.47
CA ILE A 67 -4.08 -6.46 -9.19
C ILE A 67 -3.02 -5.59 -9.85
N GLU A 68 -3.20 -5.24 -11.13
CA GLU A 68 -2.24 -4.40 -11.84
C GLU A 68 -2.19 -2.97 -11.28
N SER A 69 -3.34 -2.40 -10.91
CA SER A 69 -3.39 -1.09 -10.23
C SER A 69 -2.66 -1.12 -8.88
N LEU A 70 -2.91 -2.14 -8.06
CA LEU A 70 -2.27 -2.30 -6.75
C LEU A 70 -0.77 -2.51 -6.87
N LYS A 71 -0.30 -3.26 -7.87
CA LYS A 71 1.14 -3.39 -8.15
C LYS A 71 1.77 -2.05 -8.49
N LYS A 72 1.10 -1.25 -9.33
CA LYS A 72 1.58 0.09 -9.71
C LYS A 72 1.62 1.03 -8.51
N GLU A 73 0.58 1.04 -7.69
CA GLU A 73 0.50 1.85 -6.48
C GLU A 73 1.57 1.44 -5.45
N ASN A 74 1.77 0.14 -5.23
CA ASN A 74 2.81 -0.36 -4.34
C ASN A 74 4.21 0.07 -4.83
N ALA A 75 4.49 -0.07 -6.12
CA ALA A 75 5.76 0.40 -6.69
C ALA A 75 5.96 1.92 -6.50
N PHE A 76 4.89 2.71 -6.69
CA PHE A 76 4.91 4.15 -6.45
C PHE A 76 5.15 4.51 -4.97
N LEU A 77 4.46 3.85 -4.04
CA LEU A 77 4.65 4.05 -2.61
C LEU A 77 6.06 3.66 -2.15
N LEU A 78 6.63 2.59 -2.71
CA LEU A 78 8.02 2.21 -2.44
C LEU A 78 9.01 3.27 -2.94
N SER A 79 8.79 3.85 -4.12
CA SER A 79 9.65 4.93 -4.62
C SER A 79 9.53 6.21 -3.77
N GLU A 80 8.33 6.59 -3.38
CA GLU A 80 8.11 7.75 -2.49
C GLU A 80 8.74 7.53 -1.12
N SER A 81 8.56 6.34 -0.53
CA SER A 81 9.17 5.98 0.75
C SER A 81 10.70 6.01 0.66
N HIS A 82 11.28 5.52 -0.44
CA HIS A 82 12.72 5.59 -0.67
C HIS A 82 13.19 7.04 -0.76
N TYR A 83 12.52 7.87 -1.56
CA TYR A 83 12.85 9.29 -1.70
C TYR A 83 12.85 10.02 -0.36
N VAL A 84 11.76 9.90 0.41
CA VAL A 84 11.64 10.51 1.75
C VAL A 84 12.72 10.01 2.70
N ASN A 85 13.11 8.73 2.61
CA ASN A 85 14.18 8.20 3.46
C ASN A 85 15.55 8.79 3.10
N VAL A 86 15.82 9.00 1.81
CA VAL A 86 17.05 9.67 1.35
C VAL A 86 17.08 11.12 1.83
N GLU A 87 16.03 11.90 1.57
CA GLU A 87 15.94 13.31 1.99
C GLU A 87 16.09 13.46 3.51
N LYS A 88 15.44 12.60 4.29
CA LYS A 88 15.59 12.56 5.76
C LYS A 88 17.05 12.31 6.18
N ASN A 89 17.79 11.47 5.46
CA ASN A 89 19.18 11.17 5.81
C ASN A 89 20.10 12.34 5.45
N GLU A 90 19.89 12.98 4.28
CA GLU A 90 20.63 14.18 3.88
C GLU A 90 20.43 15.32 4.89
N LEU A 91 19.19 15.56 5.33
CA LEU A 91 18.90 16.57 6.36
C LEU A 91 19.56 16.26 7.70
N LYS A 92 19.68 14.97 8.08
CA LYS A 92 20.40 14.58 9.30
C LYS A 92 21.90 14.84 9.20
N GLU A 93 22.49 14.56 8.04
CA GLU A 93 23.90 14.82 7.77
C GLU A 93 24.20 16.33 7.80
N GLU A 94 23.37 17.13 7.14
CA GLU A 94 23.48 18.59 7.16
C GLU A 94 23.32 19.14 8.59
N ASN A 95 22.33 18.67 9.35
CA ASN A 95 22.14 19.11 10.73
C ASN A 95 23.34 18.75 11.63
N SER A 96 23.87 17.52 11.53
CA SER A 96 25.07 17.11 12.27
C SER A 96 26.30 17.97 11.91
N THR A 97 26.40 18.36 10.65
CA THR A 97 27.47 19.24 10.17
C THR A 97 27.33 20.65 10.77
N LEU A 98 26.11 21.19 10.80
CA LEU A 98 25.81 22.49 11.42
C LEU A 98 26.05 22.48 12.93
N GLU A 99 25.61 21.44 13.64
CA GLU A 99 25.85 21.28 15.08
C GLU A 99 27.36 21.28 15.40
N THR A 100 28.16 20.62 14.57
CA THR A 100 29.63 20.60 14.72
C THR A 100 30.22 21.99 14.51
N GLN A 101 29.82 22.71 13.46
CA GLN A 101 30.28 24.09 13.22
C GLN A 101 29.88 25.06 14.33
N ILE A 102 28.67 24.90 14.89
CA ILE A 102 28.21 25.70 16.05
C ILE A 102 29.07 25.40 17.28
N GLN A 103 29.43 24.13 17.50
CA GLN A 103 30.32 23.76 18.60
C GLN A 103 31.72 24.39 18.42
N GLU A 104 32.32 24.27 17.24
CA GLU A 104 33.62 24.85 16.91
C GLU A 104 33.65 26.38 17.11
N LEU A 105 32.57 27.09 16.76
CA LEU A 105 32.48 28.53 16.96
C LEU A 105 32.29 28.94 18.44
N ASN A 106 31.61 28.12 19.23
CA ASN A 106 31.41 28.37 20.67
C ASN A 106 32.65 28.02 21.51
N GLU A 107 33.54 27.16 21.00
CA GLU A 107 34.86 26.94 21.56
C GLU A 107 35.73 28.20 21.30
N SER A 108 35.70 29.16 22.23
CA SER A 108 36.42 30.44 22.10
C SER A 108 37.91 30.24 21.76
N PRO A 109 38.53 31.09 20.91
CA PRO A 109 39.99 31.09 20.82
C PRO A 109 40.61 31.39 22.20
N PRO A 110 41.78 30.83 22.54
CA PRO A 110 42.37 30.98 23.84
C PRO A 110 42.54 32.46 24.18
N ASN A 111 41.98 32.82 25.33
CA ASN A 111 42.11 34.08 26.05
C ASN A 111 43.52 34.67 25.86
N PHE A 112 43.66 35.70 25.03
CA PHE A 112 44.90 36.46 24.95
C PHE A 112 45.14 37.10 26.32
N GLN A 113 46.14 36.59 27.02
CA GLN A 113 46.55 37.01 28.35
C GLN A 113 46.69 38.54 28.42
N GLN A 114 45.85 39.12 29.27
CA GLN A 114 46.20 40.13 30.28
C GLN A 114 47.65 40.67 30.19
N THR A 115 47.84 41.78 29.48
CA THR A 115 48.99 42.65 29.74
C THR A 115 48.57 43.69 30.77
N GLN A 116 49.08 43.53 31.98
CA GLN A 116 48.93 44.49 33.08
C GLN A 116 49.50 45.84 32.67
N LEU A 117 48.79 46.94 32.96
CA LEU A 117 49.36 48.29 33.00
C LEU A 117 48.85 49.02 34.26
N PRO A 118 49.70 49.73 35.03
CA PRO A 118 49.41 50.03 36.43
C PRO A 118 48.68 51.36 36.65
N SER A 119 47.78 51.29 37.63
CA SER A 119 47.42 52.29 38.66
C SER A 119 46.96 53.72 38.28
N HIS A 120 45.79 54.04 38.85
CA HIS A 120 45.51 55.28 39.59
C HIS A 120 45.21 56.55 38.80
N ILE A 121 43.93 56.97 38.81
CA ILE A 121 43.51 58.32 39.25
C ILE A 121 42.18 58.19 40.00
N HIS A 122 42.18 58.64 41.26
CA HIS A 122 40.97 58.95 42.03
C HIS A 122 40.29 60.16 41.40
N GLY A 123 39.06 59.98 40.92
CA GLY A 123 38.18 61.06 40.48
C GLY A 123 36.98 61.14 41.40
N ASP A 124 37.20 61.75 42.56
CA ASP A 124 36.17 62.22 43.48
C ASP A 124 35.26 63.20 42.71
N HIS A 125 33.95 62.97 42.66
CA HIS A 125 33.01 64.04 42.31
C HIS A 125 31.73 63.93 43.13
N PRO A 126 31.28 65.02 43.78
CA PRO A 126 30.24 65.00 44.79
C PRO A 126 28.87 64.89 44.13
N GLY A 127 27.93 64.34 44.90
CA GLY A 127 26.57 64.11 44.47
C GLY A 127 25.68 65.36 44.39
N PHE A 128 24.39 65.01 44.23
CA PHE A 128 23.14 65.79 44.33
C PHE A 128 22.49 66.21 43.00
N PRO A 129 21.15 66.29 42.94
CA PRO A 129 20.12 65.55 43.70
C PRO A 129 19.07 64.89 42.78
N ALA A 130 18.30 63.99 43.38
CA ALA A 130 17.10 63.42 42.80
C ALA A 130 16.07 64.49 42.41
N VAL A 131 15.43 64.31 41.26
CA VAL A 131 14.11 64.84 40.95
C VAL A 131 13.28 63.71 40.39
N GLU A 132 12.33 63.25 41.19
CA GLU A 132 11.20 62.40 40.81
C GLU A 132 9.98 63.28 40.45
N PRO A 133 8.83 62.72 40.06
CA PRO A 133 8.36 62.54 38.68
C PRO A 133 7.24 63.54 38.29
N ALA A 134 6.84 63.57 37.02
CA ALA A 134 5.54 64.10 36.63
C ALA A 134 4.93 63.35 35.43
N LEU A 135 3.76 62.78 35.70
CA LEU A 135 2.72 62.20 34.85
C LEU A 135 2.55 62.84 33.47
N GLN A 136 2.38 62.01 32.43
CA GLN A 136 1.11 61.82 31.71
C GLN A 136 1.15 60.53 30.88
#